data_AF-A0A8J6XLX3-F1
#
_entry.id   AF-A0A8J6XLX3-F1
#
_cell.length_a   1.000
_cell.length_b   1.000
_cell.length_c   1.000
_cell.angle_alpha   90.00
_cell.angle_beta   90.00
_cell.angle_gamma   90.00
#
_symmetry.space_group_name_H-M   'P 1'
#
loop_
_entity.id
_entity.type
_entity.pdbx_description
1 polymer ?
#
loop_
_entity_poly.entity_id
_entity_poly.type
_entity_poly.pdbx_seq_one_letter_code
_entity_poly.pdbx_strand_id
1 'polypeptide(L)'
;MTEPVLTVELTQLPETKDFEPGIRRAPSRGYDLNRHDTMVALKNALRYVPAEHHETVAPEFLEELRTMGRIYGYRYRPAGRLSGKPIDTYIGCITEARAMQVMIDNNLDFEVALYPYELVTYGESGQVCQNWMQYLLIKRYLEIMDDTQTLVVSSGHPLGLFPSRPEAPRAIITNGLMVGLFDTPEDF
;
A
#
# COMPACT_ATOMS: atom_id res chain seq x y z
N MET A 1 -28.24 15.37 -3.02
CA MET A 1 -26.85 15.83 -2.84
C MET A 1 -26.02 14.58 -2.63
N THR A 2 -25.07 14.28 -3.51
CA THR A 2 -24.18 13.12 -3.33
C THR A 2 -23.32 13.37 -2.10
N GLU A 3 -23.37 12.48 -1.12
CA GLU A 3 -22.47 12.53 0.03
C GLU A 3 -21.00 12.52 -0.46
N PRO A 4 -20.12 13.32 0.14
CA PRO A 4 -18.75 13.47 -0.32
C PRO A 4 -17.94 12.19 -0.08
N VAL A 5 -17.00 11.91 -0.98
CA VAL A 5 -15.99 10.86 -0.80
C VAL A 5 -15.10 11.24 0.38
N LEU A 6 -14.95 10.35 1.35
CA LEU A 6 -14.06 10.57 2.48
C LEU A 6 -12.65 10.10 2.10
N THR A 7 -11.68 11.00 2.25
CA THR A 7 -10.26 10.72 2.04
C THR A 7 -9.46 10.85 3.33
N VAL A 8 -8.39 10.06 3.48
CA VAL A 8 -7.44 10.15 4.59
C VAL A 8 -6.04 10.45 4.05
N GLU A 9 -5.25 11.17 4.83
CA GLU A 9 -3.88 11.55 4.48
C GLU A 9 -2.90 11.04 5.53
N LEU A 10 -1.66 10.77 5.12
CA LEU A 10 -0.56 10.56 6.07
C LEU A 10 -0.11 11.91 6.59
N THR A 11 0.18 12.03 7.88
CA THR A 11 0.50 13.31 8.53
C THR A 11 1.85 13.31 9.22
N GLN A 12 2.35 12.13 9.59
CA GLN A 12 3.59 11.98 10.33
C GLN A 12 4.73 11.57 9.40
N LEU A 13 5.94 11.96 9.76
CA LEU A 13 7.19 11.43 9.22
C LEU A 13 7.75 10.39 10.19
N PRO A 14 7.57 9.08 9.94
CA PRO A 14 8.08 8.06 10.83
C PRO A 14 9.61 8.04 10.83
N GLU A 15 10.22 7.57 11.92
CA GLU A 15 11.65 7.28 11.95
C GLU A 15 12.01 6.18 10.93
N THR A 16 13.27 6.20 10.48
CA THR A 16 13.85 5.11 9.68
C THR A 16 13.89 3.83 10.50
N LYS A 17 13.86 2.68 9.82
CA LYS A 17 13.75 1.37 10.48
C LYS A 17 14.66 0.37 9.81
N ASP A 18 15.44 -0.35 10.60
CA ASP A 18 16.36 -1.37 10.12
C ASP A 18 15.65 -2.66 9.72
N PHE A 19 16.16 -3.30 8.67
CA PHE A 19 15.68 -4.62 8.24
C PHE A 19 16.25 -5.70 9.15
N GLU A 20 15.40 -6.65 9.54
CA GLU A 20 15.83 -7.79 10.31
C GLU A 20 16.73 -8.70 9.44
N PRO A 21 17.93 -9.07 9.90
CA PRO A 21 18.82 -9.96 9.16
C PRO A 21 18.18 -11.33 8.91
N GLY A 22 18.48 -11.94 7.77
CA GLY A 22 18.00 -13.28 7.43
C GLY A 22 16.56 -13.35 6.89
N ILE A 23 15.80 -12.25 6.93
CA ILE A 23 14.51 -12.17 6.25
C ILE A 23 14.73 -11.98 4.76
N ARG A 24 14.06 -12.80 3.96
CA ARG A 24 14.15 -12.79 2.50
C ARG A 24 13.66 -11.44 1.94
N ARG A 25 14.38 -10.91 0.95
CA ARG A 25 14.10 -9.63 0.27
C ARG A 25 13.87 -9.85 -1.21
N ALA A 26 12.96 -9.10 -1.83
CA ALA A 26 12.73 -9.20 -3.26
C ALA A 26 13.99 -8.78 -4.02
N PRO A 27 14.33 -9.45 -5.13
CA PRO A 27 15.41 -9.00 -5.99
C PRO A 27 15.08 -7.63 -6.60
N SER A 28 16.12 -6.90 -7.00
CA SER A 28 15.95 -5.66 -7.77
C SER A 28 15.16 -5.93 -9.05
N ARG A 29 14.28 -4.99 -9.42
CA ARG A 29 13.48 -5.03 -10.65
C ARG A 29 14.13 -4.30 -11.82
N GLY A 30 15.37 -3.85 -11.65
CA GLY A 30 16.07 -3.03 -12.64
C GLY A 30 15.61 -1.58 -12.59
N TYR A 31 16.43 -0.68 -13.14
CA TYR A 31 16.15 0.74 -13.22
C TYR A 31 16.47 1.22 -14.63
N ASP A 32 15.49 1.08 -15.52
CA ASP A 32 15.58 1.44 -16.94
C ASP A 32 14.81 2.73 -17.28
N LEU A 33 14.33 3.44 -16.25
CA LEU A 33 13.57 4.67 -16.42
C LEU A 33 14.46 5.82 -16.88
N ASN A 34 13.99 6.56 -17.89
CA ASN A 34 14.60 7.83 -18.24
C ASN A 34 14.32 8.90 -17.16
N ARG A 35 14.96 10.07 -17.29
CA ARG A 35 14.81 11.16 -16.32
C ARG A 35 13.36 11.64 -16.15
N HIS A 36 12.59 11.68 -17.23
CA HIS A 36 11.19 12.10 -17.17
C HIS A 36 10.35 11.10 -16.37
N ASP A 37 10.44 9.82 -16.71
CA ASP A 37 9.66 8.76 -16.04
C ASP A 37 10.07 8.60 -14.57
N THR A 38 11.36 8.79 -14.27
CA THR A 38 11.86 8.84 -12.90
C THR A 38 11.20 9.95 -12.10
N MET A 39 11.08 11.15 -12.69
CA MET A 39 10.39 12.27 -12.04
C MET A 39 8.89 11.99 -11.84
N VAL A 40 8.25 11.31 -12.81
CA VAL A 40 6.84 10.90 -12.69
C VAL A 40 6.67 9.87 -11.57
N ALA A 41 7.52 8.84 -11.51
CA ALA A 41 7.50 7.83 -10.46
C ALA A 41 7.65 8.45 -9.07
N LEU A 42 8.59 9.39 -8.91
CA LEU A 42 8.76 10.12 -7.65
C LEU A 42 7.54 10.96 -7.29
N LYS A 43 6.98 11.74 -8.22
CA LYS A 43 5.75 12.51 -7.98
C LYS A 43 4.58 11.60 -7.57
N ASN A 44 4.47 10.43 -8.21
CA ASN A 44 3.43 9.45 -7.91
C ASN A 44 3.57 8.86 -6.50
N ALA A 45 4.79 8.65 -6.01
CA ALA A 45 5.01 8.21 -4.63
C ALA A 45 4.78 9.36 -3.63
N LEU A 46 5.29 10.55 -3.93
CA LEU A 46 5.20 11.74 -3.08
C LEU A 46 3.76 12.24 -2.88
N ARG A 47 2.82 11.89 -3.77
CA ARG A 47 1.40 12.24 -3.62
C ARG A 47 0.77 11.74 -2.31
N TYR A 48 1.36 10.71 -1.70
CA TYR A 48 0.87 10.15 -0.43
C TYR A 48 1.47 10.81 0.81
N VAL A 49 2.45 11.69 0.63
CA VAL A 49 3.24 12.28 1.72
C VAL A 49 2.99 13.78 1.77
N PRO A 50 2.83 14.39 2.95
CA PRO A 50 2.76 15.84 3.10
C PRO A 50 3.96 16.55 2.47
N ALA A 51 3.71 17.69 1.82
CA ALA A 51 4.74 18.45 1.12
C ALA A 51 5.94 18.84 2.01
N GLU A 52 5.69 19.13 3.28
CA GLU A 52 6.72 19.43 4.29
C GLU A 52 7.75 18.30 4.49
N HIS A 53 7.38 17.05 4.19
CA HIS A 53 8.27 15.90 4.34
C HIS A 53 9.00 15.53 3.04
N HIS A 54 8.64 16.16 1.91
CA HIS A 54 9.16 15.79 0.59
C HIS A 54 10.68 15.94 0.49
N GLU A 55 11.27 16.97 1.08
CA GLU A 55 12.73 17.17 1.07
C GLU A 55 13.47 16.00 1.73
N THR A 56 12.86 15.37 2.75
CA THR A 56 13.46 14.22 3.44
C THR A 56 13.24 12.92 2.68
N VAL A 57 12.02 12.64 2.22
CA VAL A 57 11.68 11.32 1.65
C VAL A 57 11.97 11.20 0.16
N ALA A 58 12.05 12.29 -0.59
CA ALA A 58 12.30 12.21 -2.03
C ALA A 58 13.68 11.59 -2.37
N PRO A 59 14.78 11.93 -1.67
CA PRO A 59 16.06 11.24 -1.86
C PRO A 59 15.98 9.74 -1.51
N GLU A 60 15.23 9.37 -0.47
CA GLU A 60 15.04 7.98 -0.06
C GLU A 60 14.28 7.19 -1.14
N PHE A 61 13.19 7.74 -1.65
CA PHE A 61 12.42 7.13 -2.72
C PHE A 61 13.23 7.01 -4.01
N LEU A 62 14.08 7.99 -4.33
CA LEU A 62 14.97 7.90 -5.49
C LEU A 62 16.00 6.78 -5.30
N GLU A 63 16.54 6.62 -4.10
CA GLU A 63 17.49 5.55 -3.80
C GLU A 63 16.81 4.17 -3.88
N GLU A 64 15.61 4.02 -3.32
CA GLU A 64 14.81 2.80 -3.46
C GLU A 64 14.55 2.48 -4.94
N LEU A 65 14.14 3.48 -5.72
CA LEU A 65 13.86 3.31 -7.14
C LEU A 65 15.11 2.86 -7.92
N ARG A 66 16.29 3.41 -7.61
CA ARG A 66 17.55 3.04 -8.29
C ARG A 66 18.06 1.67 -7.90
N THR A 67 17.96 1.31 -6.62
CA THR A 67 18.53 0.07 -6.09
C THR A 67 17.58 -1.12 -6.25
N MET A 68 16.29 -0.89 -6.08
CA MET A 68 15.26 -1.94 -6.10
C MET A 68 14.39 -1.92 -7.36
N GLY A 69 14.44 -0.87 -8.17
CA GLY A 69 13.54 -0.67 -9.32
C GLY A 69 12.12 -0.27 -8.94
N ARG A 70 11.83 -0.08 -7.65
CA ARG A 70 10.50 0.28 -7.12
C ARG A 70 10.63 1.17 -5.89
N ILE A 71 9.63 1.99 -5.67
CA ILE A 71 9.49 2.79 -4.44
C ILE A 71 8.53 2.06 -3.51
N TYR A 72 9.07 1.39 -2.49
CA TYR A 72 8.28 0.71 -1.47
C TYR A 72 7.91 1.64 -0.31
N GLY A 73 8.65 2.72 -0.13
CA GLY A 73 8.52 3.66 0.97
C GLY A 73 8.82 3.01 2.31
N TYR A 74 10.00 2.40 2.45
CA TYR A 74 10.36 1.59 3.61
C TYR A 74 10.25 2.34 4.93
N ARG A 75 10.45 3.66 4.94
CA ARG A 75 10.24 4.51 6.13
C ARG A 75 8.82 4.36 6.70
N TYR A 76 7.82 4.21 5.84
CA TYR A 76 6.40 4.13 6.21
C TYR A 76 5.94 2.72 6.62
N ARG A 77 6.81 1.71 6.60
CA ARG A 77 6.42 0.38 7.09
C ARG A 77 6.17 0.40 8.61
N PRO A 78 5.23 -0.41 9.12
CA PRO A 78 5.08 -0.66 10.55
C PRO A 78 6.38 -1.20 11.17
N ALA A 79 6.60 -0.90 12.45
CA ALA A 79 7.72 -1.48 13.20
C ALA A 79 7.43 -2.94 13.57
N GLY A 80 8.47 -3.77 13.55
CA GLY A 80 8.38 -5.19 13.87
C GLY A 80 7.80 -6.05 12.74
N ARG A 81 7.54 -7.32 13.07
CA ARG A 81 6.95 -8.30 12.16
C ARG A 81 5.43 -8.15 12.15
N LEU A 82 4.82 -8.14 10.97
CA LEU A 82 3.38 -8.25 10.82
C LEU A 82 2.95 -9.70 11.00
N SER A 83 1.72 -9.87 11.49
CA SER A 83 1.02 -11.15 11.59
C SER A 83 -0.47 -10.91 11.74
N GLY A 84 -1.28 -11.87 11.29
CA GLY A 84 -2.73 -11.85 11.51
C GLY A 84 -3.05 -12.03 13.00
N LYS A 85 -3.57 -11.00 13.66
CA LYS A 85 -3.92 -11.03 15.09
C LYS A 85 -5.39 -11.38 15.32
N PRO A 86 -5.82 -11.69 16.56
CA PRO A 86 -7.24 -11.78 16.87
C PRO A 86 -7.99 -10.51 16.46
N ILE A 87 -9.17 -10.67 15.86
CA ILE A 87 -9.94 -9.58 15.22
C ILE A 87 -10.23 -8.40 16.17
N ASP A 88 -10.40 -8.70 17.45
CA ASP A 88 -10.70 -7.78 18.54
C ASP A 88 -9.52 -6.87 18.92
N THR A 89 -8.32 -7.15 18.40
CA THR A 89 -7.14 -6.27 18.55
C THR A 89 -7.10 -5.14 17.51
N TYR A 90 -7.92 -5.23 16.46
CA TYR A 90 -7.96 -4.23 15.40
C TYR A 90 -8.97 -3.14 15.70
N ILE A 91 -8.58 -1.90 15.40
CA ILE A 91 -9.44 -0.72 15.51
C ILE A 91 -10.35 -0.68 14.28
N GLY A 92 -11.65 -0.44 14.46
CA GLY A 92 -12.60 -0.30 13.35
C GLY A 92 -14.02 -0.13 13.85
N CYS A 93 -14.83 0.65 13.15
CA CYS A 93 -16.23 0.88 13.50
C CYS A 93 -17.11 -0.37 13.26
N ILE A 94 -16.72 -1.23 12.32
CA ILE A 94 -17.46 -2.43 11.91
C ILE A 94 -16.58 -3.68 11.94
N THR A 95 -17.19 -4.84 12.06
CA THR A 95 -16.47 -6.13 12.17
C THR A 95 -15.77 -6.51 10.87
N GLU A 96 -16.40 -6.25 9.73
CA GLU A 96 -15.88 -6.54 8.39
C GLU A 96 -14.57 -5.79 8.13
N ALA A 97 -14.50 -4.53 8.57
CA ALA A 97 -13.30 -3.72 8.41
C ALA A 97 -12.13 -4.25 9.25
N ARG A 98 -12.40 -4.66 10.50
CA ARG A 98 -11.43 -5.33 11.35
C ARG A 98 -10.99 -6.68 10.77
N ALA A 99 -11.92 -7.46 10.23
CA ALA A 99 -11.61 -8.73 9.57
C ALA A 99 -10.71 -8.52 8.34
N MET A 100 -10.99 -7.52 7.50
CA MET A 100 -10.13 -7.19 6.36
C MET A 100 -8.72 -6.81 6.82
N GLN A 101 -8.58 -6.08 7.93
CA GLN A 101 -7.28 -5.74 8.50
C GLN A 101 -6.49 -6.97 8.96
N VAL A 102 -7.15 -7.99 9.54
CA VAL A 102 -6.52 -9.29 9.87
C VAL A 102 -5.98 -9.94 8.61
N MET A 103 -6.79 -9.99 7.54
CA MET A 103 -6.42 -10.66 6.30
C MET A 103 -5.26 -9.96 5.57
N ILE A 104 -5.22 -8.63 5.59
CA ILE A 104 -4.09 -7.87 5.04
C ILE A 104 -2.80 -8.20 5.80
N ASP A 105 -2.84 -8.19 7.13
CA ASP A 105 -1.65 -8.48 7.94
C ASP A 105 -1.20 -9.94 7.80
N ASN A 106 -2.14 -10.89 7.62
CA ASN A 106 -1.83 -12.28 7.32
C ASN A 106 -1.08 -12.42 5.98
N ASN A 107 -1.51 -11.71 4.93
CA ASN A 107 -0.81 -11.74 3.64
C ASN A 107 0.60 -11.14 3.69
N LEU A 108 0.87 -10.30 4.69
CA LEU A 108 2.16 -9.65 4.94
C LEU A 108 2.90 -10.24 6.15
N ASP A 109 2.40 -11.35 6.69
CA ASP A 109 3.03 -12.04 7.82
C ASP A 109 4.42 -12.53 7.39
N PHE A 110 5.41 -12.36 8.27
CA PHE A 110 6.79 -12.73 7.99
C PHE A 110 7.00 -14.24 7.84
N GLU A 111 6.07 -15.04 8.35
CA GLU A 111 6.06 -16.50 8.18
C GLU A 111 5.23 -16.95 6.97
N VAL A 112 4.51 -16.04 6.30
CA VAL A 112 3.62 -16.34 5.15
C VAL A 112 4.14 -15.71 3.85
N ALA A 113 4.50 -14.44 3.89
CA ALA A 113 4.90 -13.66 2.73
C ALA A 113 6.30 -14.05 2.23
N LEU A 114 6.44 -14.15 0.92
CA LEU A 114 7.72 -14.42 0.26
C LEU A 114 8.74 -13.29 0.49
N TYR A 115 8.29 -12.04 0.38
CA TYR A 115 9.09 -10.84 0.62
C TYR A 115 8.27 -9.84 1.45
N PRO A 116 8.19 -10.02 2.78
CA PRO A 116 7.27 -9.25 3.63
C PRO A 116 7.56 -7.75 3.58
N TYR A 117 8.84 -7.36 3.47
CA TYR A 117 9.23 -5.95 3.36
C TYR A 117 8.87 -5.29 2.02
N GLU A 118 8.71 -6.07 0.95
CA GLU A 118 8.36 -5.62 -0.39
C GLU A 118 6.88 -5.87 -0.71
N LEU A 119 6.10 -6.19 0.32
CA LEU A 119 4.67 -6.46 0.26
C LEU A 119 4.28 -7.61 -0.66
N VAL A 120 5.20 -8.55 -0.94
CA VAL A 120 4.98 -9.68 -1.84
C VAL A 120 4.60 -10.93 -1.06
N THR A 121 3.40 -11.44 -1.27
CA THR A 121 2.94 -12.67 -0.61
C THR A 121 3.48 -13.90 -1.32
N TYR A 122 3.37 -13.98 -2.65
CA TYR A 122 3.82 -15.14 -3.43
C TYR A 122 4.11 -14.78 -4.89
N GLY A 123 4.60 -15.75 -5.67
CA GLY A 123 4.74 -15.62 -7.12
C GLY A 123 5.80 -14.61 -7.55
N GLU A 124 6.77 -14.32 -6.68
CA GLU A 124 7.86 -13.34 -6.85
C GLU A 124 7.40 -11.87 -6.95
N SER A 125 6.27 -11.56 -7.58
CA SER A 125 5.73 -10.21 -7.82
C SER A 125 4.30 -9.99 -7.34
N GLY A 126 3.64 -11.00 -6.78
CA GLY A 126 2.26 -10.89 -6.26
C GLY A 126 2.20 -10.03 -5.00
N GLN A 127 2.02 -8.71 -5.17
CA GLN A 127 1.99 -7.74 -4.07
C GLN A 127 0.59 -7.53 -3.49
N VAL A 128 0.52 -7.24 -2.18
CA VAL A 128 -0.72 -6.81 -1.50
C VAL A 128 -1.09 -5.38 -1.88
N CYS A 129 -0.09 -4.48 -1.87
CA CYS A 129 -0.17 -3.13 -2.40
C CYS A 129 1.23 -2.70 -2.88
N GLN A 130 1.33 -1.61 -3.63
CA GLN A 130 2.56 -1.22 -4.31
C GLN A 130 3.62 -0.66 -3.36
N ASN A 131 3.19 -0.04 -2.24
CA ASN A 131 4.07 0.56 -1.25
C ASN A 131 3.42 0.62 0.15
N TRP A 132 4.23 0.91 1.15
CA TRP A 132 3.81 1.00 2.55
C TRP A 132 2.90 2.19 2.85
N MET A 133 2.97 3.28 2.08
CA MET A 133 2.04 4.40 2.24
C MET A 133 0.61 3.96 1.91
N GLN A 134 0.42 3.17 0.86
CA GLN A 134 -0.87 2.59 0.50
C GLN A 134 -1.39 1.64 1.59
N TYR A 135 -0.53 0.78 2.14
CA TYR A 135 -0.89 -0.07 3.29
C TYR A 135 -1.44 0.78 4.44
N LEU A 136 -0.71 1.80 4.88
CA LEU A 136 -1.15 2.66 6.00
C LEU A 136 -2.47 3.36 5.72
N LEU A 137 -2.66 3.87 4.50
CA LEU A 137 -3.90 4.55 4.10
C LEU A 137 -5.08 3.57 4.07
N ILE A 138 -4.90 2.36 3.54
CA ILE A 138 -5.93 1.31 3.58
C ILE A 138 -6.32 1.00 5.02
N LYS A 139 -5.34 0.79 5.92
CA LYS A 139 -5.61 0.53 7.34
C LYS A 139 -6.41 1.67 7.97
N ARG A 140 -6.02 2.93 7.74
CA ARG A 140 -6.75 4.12 8.22
C ARG A 140 -8.19 4.21 7.70
N TYR A 141 -8.43 3.89 6.43
CA TYR A 141 -9.80 3.83 5.91
C TYR A 141 -10.62 2.74 6.60
N LEU A 142 -10.05 1.55 6.80
CA LEU A 142 -10.72 0.45 7.50
C LEU A 142 -10.99 0.76 8.98
N GLU A 143 -10.15 1.58 9.62
CA GLU A 143 -10.36 2.01 11.02
C GLU A 143 -11.58 2.92 11.16
N ILE A 144 -11.87 3.76 10.16
CA ILE A 144 -12.93 4.79 10.24
C ILE A 144 -14.20 4.45 9.48
N MET A 145 -14.15 3.50 8.53
CA MET A 145 -15.31 3.19 7.68
C MET A 145 -16.49 2.66 8.48
N ASP A 146 -17.70 3.02 8.07
CA ASP A 146 -18.95 2.46 8.58
C ASP A 146 -19.59 1.45 7.61
N ASP A 147 -20.73 0.89 8.01
CA ASP A 147 -21.47 -0.12 7.24
C ASP A 147 -22.22 0.46 6.04
N THR A 148 -22.26 1.79 5.90
CA THR A 148 -22.84 2.49 4.75
C THR A 148 -21.80 2.83 3.70
N GLN A 149 -20.54 2.44 3.87
CA GLN A 149 -19.44 2.81 2.96
C GLN A 149 -18.78 1.60 2.28
N THR A 150 -18.17 1.86 1.13
CA THR A 150 -17.31 0.92 0.40
C THR A 150 -15.94 1.56 0.13
N LEU A 151 -14.87 0.88 0.53
CA LEU A 151 -13.51 1.25 0.17
C LEU A 151 -13.20 0.81 -1.27
N VAL A 152 -12.80 1.74 -2.12
CA VAL A 152 -12.37 1.42 -3.49
C VAL A 152 -10.85 1.44 -3.57
N VAL A 153 -10.26 0.33 -4.00
CA VAL A 153 -8.80 0.16 -4.15
C VAL A 153 -8.47 -0.17 -5.60
N SER A 154 -7.65 0.67 -6.23
CA SER A 154 -7.21 0.54 -7.62
C SER A 154 -5.73 0.17 -7.67
N SER A 155 -5.43 -1.10 -7.94
CA SER A 155 -4.07 -1.65 -7.99
C SER A 155 -3.23 -1.28 -6.76
N GLY A 156 -3.81 -1.47 -5.58
CA GLY A 156 -3.20 -1.11 -4.29
C GLY A 156 -3.43 0.35 -3.85
N HIS A 157 -3.77 1.28 -4.75
CA HIS A 157 -4.09 2.66 -4.36
C HIS A 157 -5.49 2.76 -3.76
N PRO A 158 -5.66 3.16 -2.47
CA PRO A 158 -6.98 3.41 -1.92
C PRO A 158 -7.51 4.75 -2.42
N LEU A 159 -8.51 4.71 -3.31
CA LEU A 159 -9.15 5.92 -3.86
C LEU A 159 -9.95 6.67 -2.80
N GLY A 160 -10.58 5.96 -1.87
CA GLY A 160 -11.36 6.54 -0.78
C GLY A 160 -12.55 5.68 -0.37
N LEU A 161 -13.31 6.20 0.59
CA LEU A 161 -14.58 5.64 1.02
C LEU A 161 -15.73 6.32 0.28
N PHE A 162 -16.56 5.51 -0.37
CA PHE A 162 -17.70 5.96 -1.15
C PHE A 162 -19.00 5.54 -0.44
N PRO A 163 -20.05 6.38 -0.44
CA PRO A 163 -21.37 6.00 0.04
C PRO A 163 -21.91 4.76 -0.69
N SER A 164 -22.55 3.88 0.07
CA SER A 164 -23.07 2.58 -0.36
C SER A 164 -24.27 2.20 0.51
N ARG A 165 -24.51 0.90 0.75
CA ARG A 165 -25.58 0.37 1.59
C ARG A 165 -25.05 -0.80 2.44
N PRO A 166 -25.67 -1.15 3.58
CA PRO A 166 -25.21 -2.25 4.43
C PRO A 166 -24.95 -3.58 3.70
N GLU A 167 -25.71 -3.90 2.66
CA GLU A 167 -25.57 -5.15 1.90
C GLU A 167 -24.50 -5.08 0.79
N ALA A 168 -23.91 -3.91 0.54
CA ALA A 168 -22.84 -3.76 -0.43
C ALA A 168 -21.51 -4.36 0.08
N PRO A 169 -20.58 -4.73 -0.82
CA PRO A 169 -19.23 -5.07 -0.42
C PRO A 169 -18.56 -3.91 0.34
N ARG A 170 -17.83 -4.22 1.40
CA ARG A 170 -17.06 -3.22 2.16
C ARG A 170 -15.78 -2.80 1.44
N ALA A 171 -15.30 -3.59 0.49
CA ALA A 171 -14.20 -3.24 -0.39
C ALA A 171 -14.45 -3.70 -1.83
N ILE A 172 -14.03 -2.89 -2.80
CA ILE A 172 -13.91 -3.24 -4.22
C ILE A 172 -12.45 -3.07 -4.60
N ILE A 173 -11.82 -4.14 -5.05
CA ILE A 173 -10.38 -4.19 -5.33
C ILE A 173 -10.17 -4.62 -6.77
N THR A 174 -9.40 -3.83 -7.52
CA THR A 174 -8.86 -4.22 -8.82
C THR A 174 -7.34 -4.28 -8.72
N ASN A 175 -6.69 -5.19 -9.46
CA ASN A 175 -5.22 -5.27 -9.53
C ASN A 175 -4.81 -5.52 -10.98
N GLY A 176 -3.95 -4.65 -11.52
CA GLY A 176 -3.35 -4.83 -12.83
C GLY A 176 -4.32 -4.75 -14.01
N LEU A 177 -5.46 -4.06 -13.87
CA LEU A 177 -6.37 -3.87 -15.00
C LEU A 177 -5.76 -2.88 -16.00
N MET A 178 -5.47 -3.37 -17.20
CA MET A 178 -4.88 -2.61 -18.30
C MET A 178 -5.82 -2.58 -19.50
N VAL A 179 -5.68 -1.56 -20.35
CA VAL A 179 -6.33 -1.56 -21.67
C VAL A 179 -5.62 -2.61 -22.52
N GLY A 180 -6.37 -3.53 -23.16
CA GLY A 180 -5.79 -4.74 -23.75
C GLY A 180 -4.66 -4.56 -24.78
N LEU A 181 -4.55 -3.40 -25.42
CA LEU A 181 -3.40 -3.07 -26.29
C LEU A 181 -2.07 -2.96 -25.52
N PHE A 182 -2.14 -2.60 -24.24
CA PHE A 182 -1.00 -2.35 -23.34
C PHE A 182 -0.92 -3.42 -22.22
N ASP A 183 -1.63 -4.54 -22.34
CA ASP A 183 -1.52 -5.65 -21.39
C ASP A 183 -0.33 -6.54 -21.78
N THR A 184 0.88 -5.97 -21.68
CA THR A 184 2.15 -6.61 -22.04
C THR A 184 3.10 -6.64 -20.84
N PRO A 185 4.04 -7.60 -20.76
CA PRO A 185 5.05 -7.63 -19.70
C PRO A 185 5.91 -6.37 -19.60
N GLU A 186 6.12 -5.67 -20.72
CA GLU A 186 6.91 -4.43 -20.78
C GLU A 186 6.15 -3.22 -20.21
N ASP A 187 4.83 -3.18 -20.37
CA ASP A 187 3.97 -2.07 -19.90
C ASP A 187 3.45 -2.25 -18.45
N PHE A 188 3.61 -3.45 -17.86
CA PHE A 188 3.12 -3.82 -16.52
C PHE A 188 4.08 -3.45 -15.37
#